data_AF-K5V890-F1
#
_entry.id   AF-K5V890-F1
#
_cell.length_a   1.000
_cell.length_b   1.000
_cell.length_c   1.000
_cell.angle_alpha   90.00
_cell.angle_beta   90.00
_cell.angle_gamma   90.00
#
_symmetry.space_group_name_H-M   'P 1'
#
loop_
_entity.id
_entity.type
_entity.pdbx_description
1 polymer ?
#
loop_
_entity_poly.entity_id
_entity_poly.type
_entity_poly.pdbx_seq_one_letter_code
_entity_poly.pdbx_strand_id
1 'polypeptide(L)'
;MLNLQNREPQIFMREQKETVTLTIRFHHARDMTTKGEALLATTVDRTDTVKLPSDKDDVVKYLIKVFDQAGSTRPDQETTVEFVRKVDLDPLGLGNIQGDVIPGLPKALEFFYYFQITNVDGFRTAFKDFVLPKIVTSASLVQNPPPSPRDNRDHPFRGLAIGFSSLGIRKFRLNPTELGDRAFARGQMADSQALGDAGAEREGFWSPNWDSEYKANIDGIFLITAYNESNARKFIDELEEAFRWAPNRSSLRKIVALYGHPRPEPEAINDPFGWRGGGFTNPQVEGVTFSEEKPMAYTGTPVIPLGVLVMGREGDEDKDRRPEWAKDGSLIATRKLNCLVPELESYLLEEGQKIFPNLSSADAAAKLGARLMGRWKNGTPVVLSPDNDAPEIAGDPARVNNFEFDKTDTNQKRCPFAAHMRKSNPRNDIDPNELKKHLIRRHNMPYGPEVSDEERENGTSEDRGLHLCAYQSSIERGFRYIQCEWYNNVNFPPGKPTTPGWDPIFGQTGQEDEGVYRQMSGVNPAQPKQVTSFMEKFVDPRGGEYFFVPSMATLRQHIAAADPVFTAISCQVAAQG
;
A
#
# COMPACT_ATOMS: atom_id res chain seq x y z
N MET A 1 12.00 -29.42 27.77
CA MET A 1 11.62 -30.84 27.90
C MET A 1 10.99 -31.25 26.59
N LEU A 2 11.60 -32.20 25.88
CA LEU A 2 11.08 -32.74 24.61
C LEU A 2 10.23 -33.98 24.90
N ASN A 3 9.02 -34.05 24.35
CA ASN A 3 8.15 -35.24 24.38
C ASN A 3 8.16 -35.87 22.98
N LEU A 4 8.68 -37.09 22.86
CA LEU A 4 8.96 -37.78 21.59
C LEU A 4 7.71 -38.35 20.90
N GLN A 5 6.51 -38.13 21.42
CA GLN A 5 5.27 -38.55 20.75
C GLN A 5 4.83 -37.62 19.61
N ASN A 6 5.35 -36.38 19.54
CA ASN A 6 4.99 -35.42 18.50
C ASN A 6 6.02 -35.44 17.35
N ARG A 7 5.56 -35.72 16.13
CA ARG A 7 6.37 -35.81 14.90
C ARG A 7 6.70 -34.45 14.26
N GLU A 8 6.43 -33.34 14.94
CA GLU A 8 6.73 -31.99 14.44
C GLU A 8 7.99 -31.43 15.13
N PRO A 9 8.88 -30.75 14.38
CA PRO A 9 10.09 -30.14 14.94
C PRO A 9 9.73 -29.08 15.99
N GLN A 10 10.31 -29.20 17.18
CA GLN A 10 10.14 -28.21 18.24
C GLN A 10 11.20 -27.10 18.10
N ILE A 11 10.73 -25.86 17.91
CA ILE A 11 11.58 -24.68 17.78
C ILE A 11 11.80 -24.08 19.17
N PHE A 12 13.07 -23.92 19.57
CA PHE A 12 13.42 -23.26 20.83
C PHE A 12 14.10 -21.92 20.56
N MET A 13 13.46 -20.84 21.03
CA MET A 13 14.01 -19.49 20.98
C MET A 13 14.79 -19.24 22.27
N ARG A 14 16.11 -19.03 22.20
CA ARG A 14 16.94 -18.69 23.37
C ARG A 14 18.01 -17.66 23.01
N GLU A 15 18.25 -16.75 23.95
CA GLU A 15 19.29 -15.71 23.87
C GLU A 15 20.70 -16.31 23.94
N GLN A 16 21.69 -15.61 23.36
CA GLN A 16 23.02 -16.16 23.08
C GLN A 16 23.72 -16.74 24.32
N LYS A 17 23.95 -18.06 24.28
CA LYS A 17 25.05 -18.72 24.98
C LYS A 17 25.80 -19.57 23.95
N GLU A 18 27.13 -19.58 24.00
CA GLU A 18 28.00 -20.41 23.12
C GLU A 18 27.69 -21.91 23.18
N THR A 19 26.99 -22.31 24.24
CA THR A 19 26.54 -23.67 24.50
C THR A 19 25.07 -23.66 24.88
N VAL A 20 24.35 -24.69 24.41
CA VAL A 20 22.96 -24.95 24.82
C VAL A 20 22.91 -26.28 25.54
N THR A 21 22.36 -26.27 26.75
CA THR A 21 22.08 -27.49 27.51
C THR A 21 20.74 -28.06 27.08
N LEU A 22 20.76 -29.23 26.46
CA LEU A 22 19.61 -30.02 26.06
C LEU A 22 19.30 -31.04 27.16
N THR A 23 18.07 -31.04 27.68
CA THR A 23 17.59 -32.13 28.56
C THR A 23 16.47 -32.86 27.86
N ILE A 24 16.73 -34.12 27.52
CA ILE A 24 15.81 -35.04 26.86
C ILE A 24 15.29 -36.00 27.93
N ARG A 25 13.96 -36.06 28.06
CA ARG A 25 13.29 -36.94 29.00
C ARG A 25 12.76 -38.15 28.27
N PHE A 26 13.26 -39.33 28.63
CA PHE A 26 12.79 -40.59 28.10
C PHE A 26 11.74 -41.17 29.04
N HIS A 27 10.58 -41.52 28.47
CA HIS A 27 9.52 -42.23 29.19
C HIS A 27 9.58 -43.70 28.78
N HIS A 28 9.94 -44.59 29.70
CA HIS A 28 9.94 -46.03 29.45
C HIS A 28 8.64 -46.66 29.95
N ALA A 29 7.75 -47.08 29.04
CA ALA A 29 6.60 -47.90 29.38
C ALA A 29 7.03 -49.37 29.46
N ARG A 30 6.92 -50.01 30.64
CA ARG A 30 7.02 -51.47 30.74
C ARG A 30 5.64 -52.04 30.41
N ASP A 31 5.55 -52.73 29.27
CA ASP A 31 4.35 -53.36 28.69
C ASP A 31 3.27 -52.45 28.09
N MET A 32 3.04 -52.63 26.79
CA MET A 32 1.95 -52.00 26.01
C MET A 32 0.79 -52.97 25.73
N THR A 33 0.51 -53.93 26.61
CA THR A 33 -0.48 -54.99 26.34
C THR A 33 -1.81 -54.86 27.07
N THR A 34 -2.07 -53.81 27.84
CA THR A 34 -3.41 -53.63 28.45
C THR A 34 -3.83 -52.16 28.50
N LYS A 35 -4.96 -51.85 27.86
CA LYS A 35 -5.68 -50.57 27.98
C LYS A 35 -6.21 -50.45 29.42
N GLY A 36 -5.71 -49.50 30.20
CA GLY A 36 -6.50 -48.97 31.32
C GLY A 36 -5.80 -48.47 32.58
N GLU A 37 -4.54 -48.78 32.85
CA GLU A 37 -3.90 -48.33 34.10
C GLU A 37 -2.72 -47.40 33.86
N ALA A 38 -2.63 -46.35 34.68
CA ALA A 38 -1.56 -45.36 34.67
C ALA A 38 -0.21 -46.06 34.91
N LEU A 39 0.52 -46.29 33.82
CA LEU A 39 1.89 -46.79 33.85
C LEU A 39 2.74 -45.89 34.76
N LEU A 40 3.35 -46.48 35.79
CA LEU A 40 4.53 -45.93 36.45
C LEU A 40 5.66 -45.87 35.43
N ALA A 41 5.63 -44.85 34.57
CA ALA A 41 6.68 -44.58 33.61
C ALA A 41 7.94 -44.19 34.37
N THR A 42 8.97 -45.04 34.32
CA THR A 42 10.29 -44.63 34.80
C THR A 42 10.82 -43.57 33.84
N THR A 43 10.97 -42.34 34.33
CA THR A 43 11.56 -41.25 33.55
C THR A 43 13.07 -41.25 33.72
N VAL A 44 13.80 -41.26 32.61
CA VAL A 44 15.24 -41.05 32.61
C VAL A 44 15.54 -39.74 31.87
N ASP A 45 16.10 -38.77 32.57
CA ASP A 45 16.57 -37.54 31.96
C ASP A 45 18.02 -37.71 31.51
N ARG A 46 18.32 -37.37 30.26
CA ARG A 46 19.69 -37.20 29.76
C ARG A 46 19.90 -35.74 29.42
N THR A 47 20.94 -35.18 30.02
CA THR A 47 21.35 -33.81 29.80
C THR A 47 22.69 -33.81 29.08
N ASP A 48 22.76 -33.11 27.96
CA ASP A 48 23.99 -32.91 27.21
C ASP A 48 24.16 -31.43 26.86
N THR A 49 25.41 -30.99 26.72
CA THR A 49 25.74 -29.60 26.40
C THR A 49 26.41 -29.55 25.03
N VAL A 50 25.72 -28.95 24.07
CA VAL A 50 26.18 -28.90 22.69
C VAL A 50 26.71 -27.51 22.38
N LYS A 51 27.88 -27.43 21.74
CA LYS A 51 28.42 -26.18 21.20
C LYS A 51 27.68 -25.85 19.90
N LEU A 52 27.24 -24.61 19.78
CA LEU A 52 26.72 -24.11 18.51
C LEU A 52 27.91 -23.92 17.54
N PRO A 53 27.80 -24.33 16.26
CA PRO A 53 28.83 -24.07 15.26
C PRO A 53 29.19 -22.58 15.19
N SER A 54 30.46 -22.26 14.91
CA SER A 54 30.94 -20.88 14.80
C SER A 54 30.38 -20.14 13.58
N ASP A 55 29.78 -20.86 12.64
CA ASP A 55 29.57 -20.39 11.28
C ASP A 55 28.21 -19.66 11.12
N LYS A 56 28.06 -18.90 10.03
CA LYS A 56 27.12 -17.78 9.84
C LYS A 56 25.63 -18.16 9.62
N ASP A 57 25.20 -19.37 9.95
CA ASP A 57 23.81 -19.78 9.68
C ASP A 57 22.85 -19.35 10.80
N ASP A 58 21.73 -18.72 10.41
CA ASP A 58 20.70 -18.19 11.33
C ASP A 58 19.89 -19.30 12.03
N VAL A 59 19.89 -20.52 11.46
CA VAL A 59 19.19 -21.70 12.00
C VAL A 59 20.13 -22.89 12.06
N VAL A 60 20.32 -23.45 13.24
CA VAL A 60 21.07 -24.70 13.47
C VAL A 60 20.09 -25.82 13.76
N LYS A 61 20.13 -26.89 12.96
CA LYS A 61 19.30 -28.10 13.14
C LYS A 61 20.12 -29.22 13.76
N TYR A 62 19.63 -29.79 14.86
CA TYR A 62 20.19 -31.00 15.45
C TYR A 62 19.24 -32.18 15.24
N LEU A 63 19.78 -33.27 14.70
CA LEU A 63 19.09 -34.55 14.61
C LEU A 63 19.40 -35.36 15.87
N ILE A 64 18.37 -35.66 16.64
CA ILE A 64 18.48 -36.51 17.83
C ILE A 64 18.14 -37.93 17.41
N LYS A 65 19.10 -38.85 17.61
CA LYS A 65 18.94 -40.28 17.38
C LYS A 65 19.01 -41.05 18.69
N VAL A 66 18.08 -41.98 18.88
CA VAL A 66 18.08 -42.91 20.02
C VAL A 66 18.56 -44.27 19.52
N PHE A 67 19.57 -44.82 20.21
CA PHE A 67 20.14 -46.12 19.91
C PHE A 67 19.71 -47.11 20.98
N ASP A 68 19.38 -48.34 20.58
CA ASP A 68 19.20 -49.43 21.54
C ASP A 68 20.56 -49.98 22.03
N GLN A 69 20.52 -50.92 22.98
CA GLN A 69 21.74 -51.53 23.55
C GLN A 69 22.59 -52.31 22.53
N ALA A 70 22.04 -52.61 21.34
CA ALA A 70 22.75 -53.26 20.25
C ALA A 70 23.34 -52.26 19.23
N GLY A 71 23.11 -50.96 19.43
CA GLY A 71 23.60 -49.89 18.55
C GLY A 71 22.76 -49.68 17.29
N SER A 72 21.58 -50.29 17.18
CA SER A 72 20.66 -50.05 16.06
C SER A 72 19.77 -48.82 16.30
N THR A 73 19.60 -48.00 15.25
CA THR A 73 18.65 -46.89 15.21
C THR A 73 17.33 -47.36 14.60
N ARG A 74 16.19 -47.01 15.22
CA ARG A 74 14.88 -47.23 14.59
C ARG A 74 14.35 -45.92 13.97
N PRO A 75 13.81 -45.91 12.74
CA PRO A 75 13.34 -44.69 12.07
C PRO A 75 12.20 -43.97 12.78
N ASP A 76 11.46 -44.67 13.64
CA ASP A 76 10.34 -44.14 14.45
C ASP A 76 10.80 -43.42 15.73
N GLN A 77 12.12 -43.28 15.95
CA GLN A 77 12.72 -42.65 17.15
C GLN A 77 13.73 -41.54 16.81
N GLU A 78 13.58 -40.88 15.66
CA GLU A 78 14.35 -39.69 15.29
C GLU A 78 13.49 -38.42 15.48
N THR A 79 14.06 -37.37 16.08
CA THR A 79 13.43 -36.04 16.14
C THR A 79 14.43 -34.96 15.79
N THR A 80 13.95 -33.87 15.20
CA THR A 80 14.77 -32.70 14.87
C THR A 80 14.45 -31.56 15.82
N VAL A 81 15.49 -30.90 16.33
CA VAL A 81 15.37 -29.69 17.14
C VAL A 81 16.06 -28.55 16.40
N GLU A 82 15.37 -27.43 16.25
CA GLU A 82 15.87 -26.25 15.54
C GLU A 82 16.15 -25.13 16.54
N PHE A 83 17.33 -24.52 16.41
CA PHE A 83 17.75 -23.35 17.20
C PHE A 83 17.99 -22.17 16.27
N VAL A 84 17.43 -21.02 16.59
CA VAL A 84 17.63 -19.78 15.83
C VAL A 84 18.69 -18.93 16.55
N ARG A 85 19.78 -18.59 15.86
CA ARG A 85 20.89 -17.82 16.42
C ARG A 85 20.60 -16.34 16.17
N LYS A 86 20.37 -15.58 17.25
CA LYS A 86 20.17 -14.13 17.23
C LYS A 86 18.90 -13.73 16.47
N VAL A 87 17.81 -13.51 17.21
CA VAL A 87 16.74 -12.66 16.67
C VAL A 87 17.36 -11.27 16.65
N ASP A 88 17.80 -10.78 15.49
CA ASP A 88 17.78 -9.33 15.30
C ASP A 88 16.34 -8.97 15.66
N LEU A 89 16.17 -8.32 16.80
CA LEU A 89 14.87 -7.83 17.22
C LEU A 89 14.44 -6.94 16.05
N ASP A 90 13.53 -7.46 15.23
CA ASP A 90 12.79 -6.71 14.23
C ASP A 90 11.48 -6.31 14.93
N PRO A 91 11.52 -5.34 15.87
CA PRO A 91 10.35 -4.98 16.67
C PRO A 91 9.18 -4.53 15.77
N LEU A 92 9.50 -4.03 14.57
CA LEU A 92 8.54 -3.59 13.57
C LEU A 92 8.10 -4.72 12.61
N GLY A 93 8.77 -5.87 12.61
CA GLY A 93 8.48 -7.00 11.70
C GLY A 93 8.62 -6.65 10.22
N LEU A 94 9.56 -5.76 9.88
CA LEU A 94 9.79 -5.30 8.51
C LEU A 94 10.14 -6.43 7.54
N GLY A 95 10.67 -7.55 8.02
CA GLY A 95 10.90 -8.75 7.18
C GLY A 95 9.62 -9.42 6.72
N ASN A 96 8.49 -9.14 7.39
CA ASN A 96 7.19 -9.71 7.10
C ASN A 96 6.28 -8.76 6.26
N ILE A 97 6.68 -7.50 6.09
CA ILE A 97 5.90 -6.48 5.39
C ILE A 97 6.43 -6.33 3.95
N GLN A 98 5.54 -6.24 2.96
CA GLN A 98 5.93 -5.96 1.58
C GLN A 98 6.46 -4.52 1.45
N GLY A 99 7.57 -4.35 0.74
CA GLY A 99 8.34 -3.11 0.72
C GLY A 99 7.62 -1.91 0.11
N ASP A 100 6.61 -2.14 -0.73
CA ASP A 100 5.80 -1.04 -1.28
C ASP A 100 4.84 -0.42 -0.27
N VAL A 101 4.49 -1.12 0.82
CA VAL A 101 3.67 -0.54 1.90
C VAL A 101 4.43 0.59 2.59
N ILE A 102 5.68 0.32 2.97
CA ILE A 102 6.60 1.28 3.56
C ILE A 102 8.04 0.70 3.52
N PRO A 103 9.08 1.47 3.14
CA PRO A 103 9.07 2.89 2.74
C PRO A 103 8.49 3.16 1.34
N GLY A 104 8.18 2.14 0.53
CA GLY A 104 7.79 2.28 -0.86
C GLY A 104 8.88 1.76 -1.79
N LEU A 105 8.51 1.05 -2.86
CA LEU A 105 9.48 0.52 -3.82
C LEU A 105 10.14 1.67 -4.59
N PRO A 106 11.49 1.72 -4.66
CA PRO A 106 12.20 2.63 -5.53
C PRO A 106 11.81 2.39 -6.99
N LYS A 107 11.58 3.48 -7.73
CA LYS A 107 11.03 3.39 -9.10
C LYS A 107 11.49 4.53 -9.99
N ALA A 108 11.93 4.20 -11.20
CA ALA A 108 11.99 5.12 -12.33
C ALA A 108 10.73 4.99 -13.21
N LEU A 109 10.08 3.83 -13.16
CA LEU A 109 8.82 3.51 -13.82
C LEU A 109 8.15 2.37 -13.05
N GLU A 110 6.90 2.13 -13.38
CA GLU A 110 6.10 1.09 -12.74
C GLU A 110 5.05 0.51 -13.69
N PHE A 111 4.87 -0.80 -13.63
CA PHE A 111 3.73 -1.47 -14.25
C PHE A 111 2.75 -1.89 -13.16
N PHE A 112 1.50 -1.45 -13.30
CA PHE A 112 0.37 -1.88 -12.49
C PHE A 112 -0.34 -3.00 -13.24
N TYR A 113 0.00 -4.25 -12.91
CA TYR A 113 -0.45 -5.42 -13.63
C TYR A 113 -1.66 -6.04 -12.92
N TYR A 114 -2.85 -5.74 -13.41
CA TYR A 114 -4.13 -6.24 -12.92
C TYR A 114 -4.41 -7.61 -13.53
N PHE A 115 -4.81 -8.57 -12.71
CA PHE A 115 -5.01 -9.94 -13.16
C PHE A 115 -6.22 -10.62 -12.54
N GLN A 116 -6.62 -11.71 -13.20
CA GLN A 116 -7.59 -12.68 -12.71
C GLN A 116 -6.92 -14.06 -12.58
N ILE A 117 -7.20 -14.77 -11.49
CA ILE A 117 -6.80 -16.15 -11.25
C ILE A 117 -7.80 -17.08 -11.94
N THR A 118 -7.33 -17.83 -12.93
CA THR A 118 -8.15 -18.76 -13.72
C THR A 118 -8.06 -20.20 -13.23
N ASN A 119 -6.97 -20.55 -12.52
CA ASN A 119 -6.79 -21.86 -11.89
C ASN A 119 -6.00 -21.70 -10.59
N VAL A 120 -6.62 -22.00 -9.45
CA VAL A 120 -6.02 -21.74 -8.12
C VAL A 120 -4.78 -22.61 -7.91
N ASP A 121 -4.83 -23.91 -8.17
CA ASP A 121 -3.69 -24.81 -7.90
C ASP A 121 -2.46 -24.47 -8.74
N GLY A 122 -2.66 -24.21 -10.04
CA GLY A 122 -1.62 -23.74 -10.93
C GLY A 122 -1.09 -22.36 -10.53
N PHE A 123 -1.94 -21.49 -10.00
CA PHE A 123 -1.52 -20.19 -9.49
C PHE A 123 -0.65 -20.37 -8.24
N ARG A 124 -1.06 -21.20 -7.27
CA ARG A 124 -0.29 -21.49 -6.06
C ARG A 124 1.11 -22.00 -6.39
N THR A 125 1.20 -22.90 -7.37
CA THR A 125 2.47 -23.51 -7.79
C THR A 125 3.40 -22.46 -8.40
N ALA A 126 2.94 -21.75 -9.44
CA ALA A 126 3.71 -20.68 -10.07
C ALA A 126 4.06 -19.55 -9.09
N PHE A 127 3.12 -19.19 -8.21
CA PHE A 127 3.32 -18.16 -7.20
C PHE A 127 4.43 -18.56 -6.21
N LYS A 128 4.38 -19.79 -5.69
CA LYS A 128 5.39 -20.30 -4.76
C LYS A 128 6.79 -20.31 -5.36
N ASP A 129 6.91 -20.80 -6.59
CA ASP A 129 8.21 -21.06 -7.20
C ASP A 129 8.80 -19.81 -7.86
N PHE A 130 7.97 -18.96 -8.45
CA PHE A 130 8.42 -17.79 -9.20
C PHE A 130 8.24 -16.47 -8.46
N VAL A 131 7.05 -16.19 -7.93
CA VAL A 131 6.68 -14.87 -7.43
C VAL A 131 7.18 -14.63 -6.01
N LEU A 132 6.86 -15.53 -5.08
CA LEU A 132 7.13 -15.38 -3.65
C LEU A 132 8.61 -15.08 -3.33
N PRO A 133 9.60 -15.71 -3.96
CA PRO A 133 11.02 -15.39 -3.71
C PRO A 133 11.47 -14.02 -4.23
N LYS A 134 10.67 -13.37 -5.10
CA LYS A 134 11.00 -12.11 -5.76
C LYS A 134 10.33 -10.89 -5.13
N ILE A 135 9.40 -11.09 -4.19
CA ILE A 135 8.75 -10.00 -3.47
C ILE A 135 9.77 -9.28 -2.59
N VAL A 136 9.83 -7.97 -2.73
CA VAL A 136 10.73 -7.11 -1.96
C VAL A 136 10.07 -6.77 -0.63
N THR A 137 10.80 -6.90 0.48
CA THR A 137 10.28 -6.61 1.84
C THR A 137 10.75 -5.26 2.35
N SER A 138 10.04 -4.70 3.33
CA SER A 138 10.44 -3.46 4.00
C SER A 138 11.83 -3.55 4.62
N ALA A 139 12.18 -4.69 5.24
CA ALA A 139 13.51 -4.91 5.82
C ALA A 139 14.62 -4.75 4.77
N SER A 140 14.43 -5.33 3.58
CA SER A 140 15.42 -5.26 2.50
C SER A 140 15.72 -3.82 2.07
N LEU A 141 14.69 -2.97 2.01
CA LEU A 141 14.80 -1.56 1.62
C LEU A 141 15.38 -0.67 2.73
N VAL A 142 15.11 -0.99 4.00
CA VAL A 142 15.63 -0.21 5.13
C VAL A 142 17.10 -0.56 5.40
N GLN A 143 17.45 -1.84 5.36
CA GLN A 143 18.80 -2.31 5.66
C GLN A 143 19.76 -2.10 4.49
N ASN A 144 19.30 -2.32 3.26
CA ASN A 144 20.10 -2.22 2.04
C ASN A 144 19.35 -1.45 0.95
N PRO A 145 19.10 -0.14 1.14
CA PRO A 145 18.40 0.66 0.14
C PRO A 145 19.17 0.67 -1.19
N PRO A 146 18.52 0.42 -2.33
CA PRO A 146 19.16 0.59 -3.62
C PRO A 146 19.48 2.06 -3.87
N PRO A 147 20.44 2.37 -4.77
CA PRO A 147 20.77 3.75 -5.12
C PRO A 147 19.57 4.45 -5.77
N SER A 148 19.55 5.78 -5.73
CA SER A 148 18.48 6.60 -6.32
C SER A 148 18.27 6.26 -7.81
N PRO A 149 17.02 6.02 -8.27
CA PRO A 149 16.73 5.78 -9.68
C PRO A 149 17.02 6.99 -10.57
N ARG A 150 17.07 8.21 -10.00
CA ARG A 150 17.31 9.45 -10.76
C ARG A 150 18.71 9.47 -11.36
N ASP A 151 19.69 9.06 -10.57
CA ASP A 151 21.11 9.16 -10.92
C ASP A 151 21.70 7.82 -11.39
N ASN A 152 20.93 6.72 -11.31
CA ASN A 152 21.40 5.36 -11.54
C ASN A 152 20.44 4.57 -12.45
N ARG A 153 20.00 5.14 -13.57
CA ARG A 153 19.00 4.52 -14.49
C ARG A 153 19.38 3.11 -14.98
N ASP A 154 20.68 2.81 -15.06
CA ASP A 154 21.19 1.49 -15.48
C ASP A 154 21.32 0.48 -14.34
N HIS A 155 21.11 0.88 -13.09
CA HIS A 155 21.16 -0.05 -11.96
C HIS A 155 20.03 -1.10 -12.10
N PRO A 156 20.33 -2.41 -12.04
CA PRO A 156 19.39 -3.48 -12.38
C PRO A 156 18.38 -3.77 -11.25
N PHE A 157 17.83 -2.73 -10.62
CA PHE A 157 16.81 -2.87 -9.60
C PHE A 157 15.45 -3.21 -10.22
N ARG A 158 14.76 -4.14 -9.58
CA ARG A 158 13.37 -4.47 -9.82
C ARG A 158 12.66 -4.67 -8.48
N GLY A 159 11.61 -3.90 -8.25
CA GLY A 159 10.69 -4.10 -7.13
C GLY A 159 9.51 -4.97 -7.55
N LEU A 160 9.04 -5.81 -6.62
CA LEU A 160 7.81 -6.57 -6.78
C LEU A 160 7.03 -6.55 -5.47
N ALA A 161 5.78 -6.13 -5.54
CA ALA A 161 4.77 -6.34 -4.52
C ALA A 161 3.47 -6.89 -5.15
N ILE A 162 2.61 -7.48 -4.33
CA ILE A 162 1.34 -8.06 -4.75
C ILE A 162 0.22 -7.72 -3.75
N GLY A 163 -0.92 -7.33 -4.30
CA GLY A 163 -2.18 -7.19 -3.58
C GLY A 163 -3.29 -8.06 -4.19
N PHE A 164 -4.27 -8.42 -3.38
CA PHE A 164 -5.44 -9.20 -3.79
C PHE A 164 -6.73 -8.45 -3.44
N SER A 165 -7.67 -8.41 -4.36
CA SER A 165 -9.00 -7.82 -4.11
C SER A 165 -9.81 -8.73 -3.17
N SER A 166 -10.97 -8.24 -2.73
CA SER A 166 -11.95 -9.08 -2.02
C SER A 166 -12.33 -10.33 -2.82
N LEU A 167 -12.42 -10.24 -4.15
CA LEU A 167 -12.69 -11.39 -5.02
C LEU A 167 -11.51 -12.37 -5.03
N GLY A 168 -10.29 -11.85 -5.10
CA GLY A 168 -9.09 -12.68 -5.15
C GLY A 168 -8.82 -13.43 -3.85
N ILE A 169 -8.91 -12.77 -2.68
CA ILE A 169 -8.59 -13.45 -1.42
C ILE A 169 -9.59 -14.56 -1.07
N ARG A 170 -10.86 -14.44 -1.52
CA ARG A 170 -11.87 -15.49 -1.37
C ARG A 170 -11.46 -16.79 -2.06
N LYS A 171 -10.70 -16.72 -3.17
CA LYS A 171 -10.21 -17.91 -3.87
C LYS A 171 -9.23 -18.74 -3.03
N PHE A 172 -8.61 -18.14 -2.04
CA PHE A 172 -7.73 -18.80 -1.07
C PHE A 172 -8.42 -19.12 0.26
N ARG A 173 -9.77 -19.11 0.27
CA ARG A 173 -10.61 -19.39 1.45
C ARG A 173 -10.39 -18.43 2.62
N LEU A 174 -9.89 -17.23 2.34
CA LEU A 174 -9.82 -16.14 3.31
C LEU A 174 -11.08 -15.30 3.20
N ASN A 175 -11.69 -14.99 4.34
CA ASN A 175 -12.92 -14.22 4.36
C ASN A 175 -12.61 -12.70 4.42
N PRO A 176 -12.85 -11.92 3.35
CA PRO A 176 -12.54 -10.49 3.32
C PRO A 176 -13.26 -9.67 4.38
N THR A 177 -14.42 -10.11 4.87
CA THR A 177 -15.14 -9.36 5.90
C THR A 177 -14.44 -9.40 7.26
N GLU A 178 -13.59 -10.41 7.51
CA GLU A 178 -12.80 -10.49 8.74
C GLU A 178 -11.76 -9.39 8.83
N LEU A 179 -11.37 -8.77 7.70
CA LEU A 179 -10.52 -7.58 7.76
C LEU A 179 -11.24 -6.43 8.47
N GLY A 180 -12.56 -6.40 8.60
CA GLY A 180 -13.26 -5.31 9.27
C GLY A 180 -13.31 -4.01 8.46
N ASP A 181 -13.13 -4.07 7.14
CA ASP A 181 -13.23 -2.94 6.22
C ASP A 181 -14.30 -3.24 5.15
N ARG A 182 -15.44 -2.54 5.20
CA ARG A 182 -16.58 -2.84 4.32
C ARG A 182 -16.35 -2.33 2.91
N ALA A 183 -15.60 -1.22 2.76
CA ALA A 183 -15.23 -0.70 1.45
C ALA A 183 -14.40 -1.74 0.68
N PHE A 184 -13.35 -2.28 1.31
CA PHE A 184 -12.58 -3.39 0.74
C PHE A 184 -13.45 -4.61 0.44
N ALA A 185 -14.26 -5.06 1.41
CA ALA A 185 -15.05 -6.27 1.25
C ALA A 185 -16.06 -6.22 0.09
N ARG A 186 -16.60 -5.02 -0.20
CA ARG A 186 -17.53 -4.77 -1.32
C ARG A 186 -16.83 -4.51 -2.66
N GLY A 187 -15.60 -3.99 -2.64
CA GLY A 187 -14.86 -3.58 -3.84
C GLY A 187 -15.18 -2.15 -4.27
N GLN A 188 -14.23 -1.52 -4.97
CA GLN A 188 -14.28 -0.09 -5.27
C GLN A 188 -15.37 0.26 -6.28
N MET A 189 -15.69 -0.62 -7.23
CA MET A 189 -16.77 -0.35 -8.20
C MET A 189 -18.11 -0.11 -7.50
N ALA A 190 -18.41 -0.88 -6.46
CA ALA A 190 -19.62 -0.71 -5.65
C ALA A 190 -19.57 0.53 -4.73
N ASP A 191 -18.37 1.01 -4.40
CA ASP A 191 -18.18 2.22 -3.57
C ASP A 191 -18.06 3.51 -4.42
N SER A 192 -17.87 3.38 -5.74
CA SER A 192 -17.57 4.49 -6.66
C SER A 192 -18.62 5.62 -6.64
N GLN A 193 -19.91 5.29 -6.49
CA GLN A 193 -20.96 6.29 -6.33
C GLN A 193 -20.75 7.13 -5.07
N ALA A 194 -20.34 6.53 -3.96
CA ALA A 194 -20.06 7.23 -2.71
C ALA A 194 -18.77 8.08 -2.79
N LEU A 195 -17.82 7.69 -3.63
CA LEU A 195 -16.62 8.49 -3.94
C LEU A 195 -16.95 9.71 -4.80
N GLY A 196 -18.14 9.75 -5.41
CA GLY A 196 -18.59 10.81 -6.31
C GLY A 196 -18.21 10.57 -7.77
N ASP A 197 -17.87 9.35 -8.16
CA ASP A 197 -17.53 9.04 -9.55
C ASP A 197 -18.76 9.29 -10.46
N ALA A 198 -18.51 9.85 -11.64
CA ALA A 198 -19.53 9.92 -12.68
C ALA A 198 -19.94 8.50 -13.12
N GLY A 199 -21.22 8.31 -13.43
CA GLY A 199 -21.77 7.01 -13.80
C GLY A 199 -23.25 7.09 -14.09
N ALA A 200 -23.86 5.93 -14.32
CA ALA A 200 -25.28 5.83 -14.58
C ALA A 200 -25.90 4.69 -13.77
N GLU A 201 -27.10 4.91 -13.27
CA GLU A 201 -27.94 3.86 -12.73
C GLU A 201 -28.87 3.33 -13.83
N ARG A 202 -28.87 2.01 -14.03
CA ARG A 202 -29.78 1.33 -14.96
C ARG A 202 -30.41 0.15 -14.25
N GLU A 203 -31.74 0.10 -14.23
CA GLU A 203 -32.51 -1.00 -13.62
C GLU A 203 -32.14 -1.27 -12.14
N GLY A 204 -31.78 -0.22 -11.38
CA GLY A 204 -31.38 -0.33 -9.98
C GLY A 204 -29.90 -0.71 -9.76
N PHE A 205 -29.09 -0.76 -10.83
CA PHE A 205 -27.66 -1.06 -10.77
C PHE A 205 -26.82 0.14 -11.18
N TRP A 206 -25.99 0.60 -10.25
CA TRP A 206 -24.98 1.63 -10.51
C TRP A 206 -23.83 1.07 -11.33
N SER A 207 -23.41 1.81 -12.36
CA SER A 207 -22.18 1.55 -13.12
C SER A 207 -21.40 2.85 -13.33
N PRO A 208 -20.14 2.94 -12.85
CA PRO A 208 -19.33 4.14 -13.06
C PRO A 208 -18.87 4.26 -14.52
N ASN A 209 -18.52 5.46 -14.95
CA ASN A 209 -17.97 5.76 -16.28
C ASN A 209 -16.48 5.37 -16.41
N TRP A 210 -16.11 4.21 -15.86
CA TRP A 210 -14.77 3.64 -15.95
C TRP A 210 -14.51 2.95 -17.29
N ASP A 211 -13.23 2.77 -17.61
CA ASP A 211 -12.79 1.94 -18.72
C ASP A 211 -13.21 0.49 -18.49
N SER A 212 -13.44 -0.23 -19.60
CA SER A 212 -14.05 -1.56 -19.59
C SER A 212 -13.27 -2.60 -18.78
N GLU A 213 -11.96 -2.47 -18.76
CA GLU A 213 -11.01 -3.36 -18.11
C GLU A 213 -11.15 -3.32 -16.59
N TYR A 214 -11.45 -2.15 -16.02
CA TYR A 214 -11.68 -1.96 -14.58
C TYR A 214 -13.09 -2.32 -14.14
N LYS A 215 -13.99 -2.63 -15.09
CA LYS A 215 -15.32 -3.20 -14.82
C LYS A 215 -15.31 -4.73 -14.80
N ALA A 216 -14.20 -5.35 -15.16
CA ALA A 216 -14.02 -6.80 -15.08
C ALA A 216 -13.75 -7.26 -13.63
N ASN A 217 -13.96 -8.55 -13.37
CA ASN A 217 -13.55 -9.14 -12.09
C ASN A 217 -12.02 -9.18 -12.00
N ILE A 218 -11.46 -8.31 -11.16
CA ILE A 218 -10.03 -8.26 -10.83
C ILE A 218 -9.83 -9.06 -9.54
N ASP A 219 -8.89 -10.01 -9.53
CA ASP A 219 -8.53 -10.77 -8.33
C ASP A 219 -7.30 -10.19 -7.62
N GLY A 220 -6.41 -9.53 -8.36
CA GLY A 220 -5.20 -8.99 -7.77
C GLY A 220 -4.44 -8.04 -8.68
N ILE A 221 -3.38 -7.49 -8.11
CA ILE A 221 -2.47 -6.55 -8.75
C ILE A 221 -1.03 -6.94 -8.41
N PHE A 222 -0.16 -6.97 -9.42
CA PHE A 222 1.28 -6.88 -9.23
C PHE A 222 1.73 -5.44 -9.42
N LEU A 223 2.55 -4.97 -8.48
CA LEU A 223 3.23 -3.68 -8.51
C LEU A 223 4.68 -3.96 -8.89
N ILE A 224 5.03 -3.65 -10.14
CA ILE A 224 6.33 -4.01 -10.74
C ILE A 224 7.08 -2.72 -11.00
N THR A 225 8.02 -2.38 -10.11
CA THR A 225 8.88 -1.22 -10.30
C THR A 225 10.20 -1.60 -10.94
N ALA A 226 10.75 -0.71 -11.75
CA ALA A 226 12.10 -0.88 -12.28
C ALA A 226 12.77 0.47 -12.53
N TYR A 227 14.07 0.41 -12.79
CA TYR A 227 14.84 1.59 -13.20
C TYR A 227 14.93 1.70 -14.73
N ASN A 228 14.70 0.59 -15.42
CA ASN A 228 14.79 0.43 -16.86
C ASN A 228 13.57 -0.35 -17.40
N GLU A 229 12.99 0.14 -18.50
CA GLU A 229 11.74 -0.40 -19.07
C GLU A 229 11.93 -1.81 -19.63
N SER A 230 13.05 -2.08 -20.29
CA SER A 230 13.36 -3.40 -20.84
C SER A 230 13.43 -4.46 -19.75
N ASN A 231 13.99 -4.12 -18.58
CA ASN A 231 14.03 -5.02 -17.42
C ASN A 231 12.62 -5.34 -16.91
N ALA A 232 11.76 -4.33 -16.77
CA ALA A 232 10.37 -4.54 -16.35
C ALA A 232 9.57 -5.39 -17.35
N ARG A 233 9.66 -5.09 -18.65
CA ARG A 233 8.96 -5.85 -19.69
C ARG A 233 9.41 -7.30 -19.75
N LYS A 234 10.73 -7.54 -19.72
CA LYS A 234 11.29 -8.89 -19.65
C LYS A 234 10.76 -9.66 -18.44
N PHE A 235 10.68 -9.00 -17.29
CA PHE A 235 10.12 -9.63 -16.09
C PHE A 235 8.63 -9.95 -16.23
N ILE A 236 7.84 -9.09 -16.90
CA ILE A 236 6.43 -9.37 -17.19
C ILE A 236 6.31 -10.59 -18.11
N ASP A 237 7.16 -10.72 -19.12
CA ASP A 237 7.17 -11.89 -20.00
C ASP A 237 7.51 -13.17 -19.21
N GLU A 238 8.52 -13.12 -18.34
CA GLU A 238 8.88 -14.22 -17.43
C GLU A 238 7.75 -14.57 -16.45
N LEU A 239 7.05 -13.56 -15.94
CA LEU A 239 5.90 -13.71 -15.04
C LEU A 239 4.75 -14.41 -15.76
N GLU A 240 4.36 -13.93 -16.94
CA GLU A 240 3.30 -14.53 -17.75
C GLU A 240 3.62 -15.98 -18.14
N GLU A 241 4.88 -16.26 -18.47
CA GLU A 241 5.32 -17.61 -18.78
C GLU A 241 5.32 -18.53 -17.54
N ALA A 242 5.69 -18.03 -16.37
CA ALA A 242 5.66 -18.81 -15.13
C ALA A 242 4.24 -19.29 -14.76
N PHE A 243 3.19 -18.55 -15.13
CA PHE A 243 1.80 -18.95 -14.89
C PHE A 243 1.22 -19.82 -16.02
N ARG A 244 1.95 -20.03 -17.13
CA ARG A 244 1.55 -20.93 -18.21
C ARG A 244 1.87 -22.38 -17.84
N TRP A 245 0.87 -23.25 -17.90
CA TRP A 245 1.03 -24.69 -17.62
C TRP A 245 0.75 -25.57 -18.85
N ALA A 246 0.21 -25.00 -19.92
CA ALA A 246 0.14 -25.59 -21.25
C ALA A 246 0.12 -24.47 -22.31
N PRO A 247 0.41 -24.73 -23.60
CA PRO A 247 0.57 -23.69 -24.62
C PRO A 247 -0.54 -22.62 -24.65
N ASN A 248 -1.79 -23.03 -24.43
CA ASN A 248 -2.97 -22.15 -24.41
C ASN A 248 -3.69 -22.14 -23.05
N ARG A 249 -3.02 -22.52 -21.97
CA ARG A 249 -3.61 -22.53 -20.62
C ARG A 249 -2.67 -21.90 -19.62
N SER A 250 -3.17 -20.85 -18.97
CA SER A 250 -2.51 -20.14 -17.88
C SER A 250 -3.38 -20.22 -16.64
N SER A 251 -2.76 -20.23 -15.46
CA SER A 251 -3.43 -20.06 -14.16
C SER A 251 -3.68 -18.59 -13.79
N LEU A 252 -3.16 -17.68 -14.61
CA LEU A 252 -3.34 -16.24 -14.52
C LEU A 252 -3.79 -15.65 -15.87
N ARG A 253 -4.76 -14.73 -15.85
CA ARG A 253 -5.17 -13.92 -16.99
C ARG A 253 -4.88 -12.46 -16.72
N LYS A 254 -4.11 -11.82 -17.62
CA LYS A 254 -3.95 -10.36 -17.64
C LYS A 254 -5.30 -9.69 -17.91
N ILE A 255 -5.67 -8.72 -17.08
CA ILE A 255 -6.79 -7.81 -17.36
C ILE A 255 -6.24 -6.56 -18.05
N VAL A 256 -5.34 -5.85 -17.39
CA VAL A 256 -4.65 -4.66 -17.93
C VAL A 256 -3.29 -4.52 -17.25
N ALA A 257 -2.31 -4.01 -17.98
CA ALA A 257 -1.02 -3.61 -17.43
C ALA A 257 -0.79 -2.12 -17.72
N LEU A 258 -1.09 -1.26 -16.77
CA LEU A 258 -0.90 0.18 -16.93
C LEU A 258 0.58 0.52 -16.76
N TYR A 259 1.16 1.16 -17.77
CA TYR A 259 2.54 1.65 -17.75
C TYR A 259 2.58 3.06 -17.16
N GLY A 260 3.16 3.19 -15.98
CA GLY A 260 3.42 4.46 -15.34
C GLY A 260 4.89 4.86 -15.46
N HIS A 261 5.12 6.15 -15.75
CA HIS A 261 6.44 6.74 -15.86
C HIS A 261 6.40 8.20 -15.41
N PRO A 262 7.51 8.77 -14.92
CA PRO A 262 7.62 10.20 -14.70
C PRO A 262 7.48 10.94 -16.03
N ARG A 263 7.12 12.22 -15.94
CA ARG A 263 7.18 13.12 -17.08
C ARG A 263 8.64 13.30 -17.55
N PRO A 264 8.88 13.72 -18.80
CA PRO A 264 10.23 14.06 -19.26
C PRO A 264 10.86 15.18 -18.40
N GLU A 265 12.18 15.18 -18.28
CA GLU A 265 12.90 16.28 -17.62
C GLU A 265 12.62 17.62 -18.35
N PRO A 266 12.50 18.74 -17.63
CA PRO A 266 12.73 18.92 -16.19
C PRO A 266 11.53 18.59 -15.29
N GLU A 267 10.42 18.12 -15.87
CA GLU A 267 9.13 17.92 -15.20
C GLU A 267 9.01 16.56 -14.49
N ALA A 268 10.08 15.77 -14.44
CA ALA A 268 10.07 14.39 -13.93
C ALA A 268 9.61 14.25 -12.47
N ILE A 269 9.76 15.31 -11.67
CA ILE A 269 9.31 15.35 -10.27
C ILE A 269 7.88 15.88 -10.12
N ASN A 270 7.22 16.27 -11.21
CA ASN A 270 5.92 16.90 -11.22
C ASN A 270 4.82 15.90 -11.62
N ASP A 271 3.61 16.17 -11.17
CA ASP A 271 2.40 15.48 -11.61
C ASP A 271 1.99 15.92 -13.03
N PRO A 272 0.97 15.30 -13.64
CA PRO A 272 0.48 15.65 -14.97
C PRO A 272 0.06 17.11 -15.16
N PHE A 273 -0.36 17.79 -14.08
CA PHE A 273 -0.74 19.20 -14.13
C PHE A 273 0.47 20.15 -13.96
N GLY A 274 1.65 19.60 -13.66
CA GLY A 274 2.89 20.36 -13.48
C GLY A 274 3.18 20.78 -12.03
N TRP A 275 2.50 20.21 -11.04
CA TRP A 275 2.83 20.46 -9.64
C TRP A 275 3.84 19.46 -9.11
N ARG A 276 4.85 19.94 -8.39
CA ARG A 276 5.85 19.08 -7.75
C ARG A 276 5.18 18.03 -6.87
N GLY A 277 5.46 16.77 -7.20
CA GLY A 277 4.84 15.60 -6.59
C GLY A 277 4.98 15.58 -5.08
N GLY A 278 3.86 15.35 -4.39
CA GLY A 278 3.75 15.49 -2.94
C GLY A 278 4.41 14.41 -2.09
N GLY A 279 5.42 13.69 -2.59
CA GLY A 279 6.13 12.64 -1.82
C GLY A 279 6.75 13.16 -0.51
N PHE A 280 7.07 14.46 -0.45
CA PHE A 280 7.56 15.16 0.73
C PHE A 280 6.49 15.44 1.80
N THR A 281 5.22 15.08 1.56
CA THR A 281 4.11 15.20 2.54
C THR A 281 3.63 13.87 3.10
N ASN A 282 4.18 12.74 2.60
CA ASN A 282 3.81 11.41 3.07
C ASN A 282 4.13 11.25 4.56
N PRO A 283 3.26 10.63 5.37
CA PRO A 283 3.54 10.40 6.77
C PRO A 283 4.77 9.50 6.95
N GLN A 284 5.50 9.74 8.04
CA GLN A 284 6.75 9.06 8.37
C GLN A 284 6.58 8.16 9.59
N VAL A 285 7.30 7.04 9.58
CA VAL A 285 7.39 6.08 10.69
C VAL A 285 8.85 5.99 11.13
N GLU A 286 9.07 6.17 12.42
CA GLU A 286 10.38 6.04 13.06
C GLU A 286 10.89 4.59 12.97
N GLY A 287 12.19 4.42 12.73
CA GLY A 287 12.82 3.12 12.51
C GLY A 287 12.61 2.54 11.10
N VAL A 288 11.82 3.20 10.25
CA VAL A 288 11.60 2.78 8.85
C VAL A 288 12.00 3.87 7.87
N THR A 289 11.36 5.03 7.99
CA THR A 289 11.55 6.14 7.05
C THR A 289 12.55 7.18 7.55
N PHE A 290 12.71 7.26 8.87
CA PHE A 290 13.73 8.06 9.54
C PHE A 290 14.17 7.38 10.85
N SER A 291 15.33 7.75 11.36
CA SER A 291 15.92 7.33 12.64
C SER A 291 16.90 8.41 13.10
N GLU A 292 17.59 8.20 14.23
CA GLU A 292 18.69 9.08 14.66
C GLU A 292 19.81 9.14 13.61
N GLU A 293 20.15 8.01 12.98
CA GLU A 293 21.20 7.91 11.96
C GLU A 293 20.75 8.39 10.58
N LYS A 294 19.44 8.32 10.30
CA LYS A 294 18.82 8.75 9.05
C LYS A 294 17.76 9.80 9.34
N PRO A 295 18.11 11.09 9.42
CA PRO A 295 17.15 12.12 9.78
C PRO A 295 16.02 12.21 8.76
N MET A 296 14.86 12.66 9.23
CA MET A 296 13.68 12.86 8.40
C MET A 296 14.01 13.83 7.25
N ALA A 297 13.71 13.42 6.02
CA ALA A 297 14.07 14.18 4.83
C ALA A 297 13.40 15.57 4.77
N TYR A 298 12.16 15.69 5.25
CA TYR A 298 11.39 16.94 5.18
C TYR A 298 10.81 17.30 6.55
N THR A 299 11.17 18.47 7.06
CA THR A 299 10.65 18.95 8.36
C THR A 299 9.15 19.30 8.24
N GLY A 300 8.39 19.07 9.31
CA GLY A 300 6.93 19.30 9.34
C GLY A 300 6.09 18.19 8.70
N THR A 301 6.74 17.07 8.35
CA THR A 301 6.03 15.88 7.87
C THR A 301 5.42 15.12 9.06
N PRO A 302 4.15 14.67 8.97
CA PRO A 302 3.51 14.02 10.10
C PRO A 302 4.16 12.68 10.44
N VAL A 303 4.38 12.45 11.73
CA VAL A 303 4.87 11.17 12.26
C VAL A 303 3.69 10.36 12.77
N ILE A 304 3.60 9.11 12.32
CA ILE A 304 2.51 8.18 12.67
C ILE A 304 3.04 6.88 13.26
N PRO A 305 2.27 6.21 14.13
CA PRO A 305 2.49 4.80 14.44
C PRO A 305 2.38 3.93 13.19
N LEU A 306 3.14 2.84 13.13
CA LEU A 306 3.13 1.90 11.99
C LEU A 306 1.72 1.34 11.71
N GLY A 307 0.90 1.16 12.75
CA GLY A 307 -0.47 0.62 12.67
C GLY A 307 -1.48 1.47 11.89
N VAL A 308 -1.16 2.74 11.64
CA VAL A 308 -1.97 3.57 10.73
C VAL A 308 -1.87 3.05 9.28
N LEU A 309 -0.75 2.42 8.92
CA LEU A 309 -0.53 1.84 7.58
C LEU A 309 -0.61 0.31 7.57
N VAL A 310 -0.26 -0.36 8.66
CA VAL A 310 -0.06 -1.81 8.73
C VAL A 310 -0.97 -2.45 9.77
N MET A 311 -1.79 -3.41 9.36
CA MET A 311 -2.77 -4.06 10.23
C MET A 311 -2.14 -4.83 11.39
N GLY A 312 -2.79 -4.82 12.54
CA GLY A 312 -2.36 -5.55 13.73
C GLY A 312 -1.14 -4.96 14.44
N ARG A 313 -0.66 -3.78 14.01
CA ARG A 313 0.42 -3.02 14.65
C ARG A 313 -0.14 -1.89 15.50
N GLU A 314 0.70 -1.32 16.36
CA GLU A 314 0.29 -0.21 17.22
C GLU A 314 -0.15 1.00 16.39
N GLY A 315 -1.34 1.52 16.68
CA GLY A 315 -2.04 2.54 15.90
C GLY A 315 -3.12 2.03 14.95
N ASP A 316 -3.23 0.72 14.71
CA ASP A 316 -4.40 0.13 14.04
C ASP A 316 -5.55 0.04 15.05
N GLU A 317 -6.59 0.84 14.86
CA GLU A 317 -7.76 0.87 15.77
C GLU A 317 -8.51 -0.48 15.83
N ASP A 318 -8.33 -1.35 14.84
CA ASP A 318 -8.98 -2.65 14.77
C ASP A 318 -8.02 -3.80 15.11
N LYS A 319 -6.81 -3.53 15.62
CA LYS A 319 -5.73 -4.53 15.80
C LYS A 319 -6.19 -5.81 16.50
N ASP A 320 -7.04 -5.70 17.52
CA ASP A 320 -7.50 -6.82 18.35
C ASP A 320 -8.66 -7.62 17.70
N ARG A 321 -9.23 -7.10 16.61
CA ARG A 321 -10.32 -7.72 15.83
C ARG A 321 -9.84 -8.32 14.52
N ARG A 322 -8.63 -7.98 14.07
CA ARG A 322 -8.06 -8.51 12.83
C ARG A 322 -7.79 -10.01 12.99
N PRO A 323 -8.03 -10.83 11.96
CA PRO A 323 -7.60 -12.22 11.97
C PRO A 323 -6.08 -12.31 11.86
N GLU A 324 -5.48 -13.40 12.32
CA GLU A 324 -4.01 -13.59 12.29
C GLU A 324 -3.41 -13.43 10.89
N TRP A 325 -4.13 -13.87 9.84
CA TRP A 325 -3.68 -13.76 8.45
C TRP A 325 -3.68 -12.30 7.91
N ALA A 326 -4.30 -11.36 8.62
CA ALA A 326 -4.29 -9.95 8.25
C ALA A 326 -3.07 -9.19 8.80
N LYS A 327 -2.47 -9.70 9.88
CA LYS A 327 -1.35 -9.04 10.56
C LYS A 327 -0.19 -8.79 9.61
N ASP A 328 0.41 -7.61 9.73
CA ASP A 328 1.50 -7.11 8.87
C ASP A 328 1.11 -6.86 7.41
N GLY A 329 -0.17 -7.01 7.07
CA GLY A 329 -0.71 -6.59 5.79
C GLY A 329 -1.15 -5.12 5.79
N SER A 330 -1.52 -4.63 4.61
CA SER A 330 -2.04 -3.27 4.41
C SER A 330 -3.14 -3.29 3.35
N LEU A 331 -3.98 -2.26 3.30
CA LEU A 331 -4.90 -2.03 2.20
C LEU A 331 -4.33 -0.96 1.28
N ILE A 332 -4.35 -1.22 -0.02
CA ILE A 332 -4.08 -0.23 -1.06
C ILE A 332 -5.36 0.11 -1.81
N ALA A 333 -5.63 1.41 -1.93
CA ALA A 333 -6.61 1.94 -2.88
C ALA A 333 -5.89 2.39 -4.14
N THR A 334 -6.26 1.82 -5.29
CA THR A 334 -5.76 2.29 -6.59
C THR A 334 -6.82 3.09 -7.33
N ARG A 335 -6.39 4.11 -8.09
CA ARG A 335 -7.26 4.89 -8.98
C ARG A 335 -6.51 5.26 -10.24
N LYS A 336 -7.06 4.94 -11.42
CA LYS A 336 -6.67 5.55 -12.69
C LYS A 336 -7.41 6.90 -12.78
N LEU A 337 -6.69 7.98 -12.50
CA LEU A 337 -7.21 9.34 -12.57
C LEU A 337 -6.75 9.96 -13.88
N ASN A 338 -7.64 10.12 -14.85
CA ASN A 338 -7.37 10.85 -16.07
C ASN A 338 -7.31 12.35 -15.75
N CYS A 339 -6.30 13.03 -16.26
CA CYS A 339 -6.06 14.45 -16.03
C CYS A 339 -6.36 15.23 -17.31
N LEU A 340 -7.38 16.07 -17.24
CA LEU A 340 -7.81 16.99 -18.30
C LEU A 340 -6.97 18.27 -18.20
N VAL A 341 -5.73 18.18 -18.68
CA VAL A 341 -4.68 19.21 -18.49
C VAL A 341 -4.99 20.49 -19.27
N PRO A 342 -5.30 20.47 -20.59
CA PRO A 342 -5.73 21.65 -21.33
C PRO A 342 -6.92 22.38 -20.72
N GLU A 343 -7.88 21.64 -20.16
CA GLU A 343 -9.09 22.17 -19.54
C GLU A 343 -8.75 22.93 -18.25
N LEU A 344 -7.87 22.36 -17.41
CA LEU A 344 -7.37 23.07 -16.24
C LEU A 344 -6.56 24.31 -16.65
N GLU A 345 -5.67 24.22 -17.63
CA GLU A 345 -4.85 25.35 -18.08
C GLU A 345 -5.72 26.50 -18.63
N SER A 346 -6.72 26.18 -19.46
CA SER A 346 -7.68 27.14 -19.99
C SER A 346 -8.49 27.82 -18.89
N TYR A 347 -8.99 27.03 -17.92
CA TYR A 347 -9.71 27.55 -16.76
C TYR A 347 -8.84 28.52 -15.94
N LEU A 348 -7.57 28.17 -15.69
CA LEU A 348 -6.66 29.01 -14.93
C LEU A 348 -6.36 30.34 -15.63
N LEU A 349 -6.19 30.33 -16.96
CA LEU A 349 -5.98 31.53 -17.76
C LEU A 349 -7.19 32.46 -17.73
N GLU A 350 -8.38 31.91 -17.93
CA GLU A 350 -9.62 32.68 -17.97
C GLU A 350 -10.00 33.24 -16.59
N GLU A 351 -10.14 32.38 -15.59
CA GLU A 351 -10.59 32.78 -14.25
C GLU A 351 -9.49 33.53 -13.49
N GLY A 352 -8.22 33.20 -13.76
CA GLY A 352 -7.08 33.90 -13.17
C GLY A 352 -7.13 35.39 -13.48
N GLN A 353 -7.31 35.76 -14.75
CA GLN A 353 -7.36 37.16 -15.18
C GLN A 353 -8.57 37.90 -14.59
N LYS A 354 -9.71 37.22 -14.38
CA LYS A 354 -10.90 37.80 -13.74
C LYS A 354 -10.65 38.09 -12.25
N ILE A 355 -10.00 37.18 -11.55
CA ILE A 355 -9.75 37.26 -10.10
C ILE A 355 -8.57 38.20 -9.79
N PHE A 356 -7.54 38.20 -10.63
CA PHE A 356 -6.31 38.98 -10.46
C PHE A 356 -6.06 39.91 -11.67
N PRO A 357 -6.94 40.89 -11.94
CA PRO A 357 -6.89 41.69 -13.17
C PRO A 357 -5.65 42.59 -13.30
N ASN A 358 -4.92 42.82 -12.20
CA ASN A 358 -3.71 43.63 -12.18
C ASN A 358 -2.44 42.81 -12.50
N LEU A 359 -2.56 41.50 -12.70
CA LEU A 359 -1.46 40.62 -13.09
C LEU A 359 -1.51 40.33 -14.60
N SER A 360 -0.38 39.90 -15.15
CA SER A 360 -0.37 39.31 -16.49
C SER A 360 -1.22 38.02 -16.49
N SER A 361 -1.73 37.61 -17.65
CA SER A 361 -2.54 36.39 -17.76
C SER A 361 -1.81 35.15 -17.23
N ALA A 362 -0.50 35.04 -17.50
CA ALA A 362 0.33 33.96 -16.98
C ALA A 362 0.48 34.01 -15.45
N ASP A 363 0.78 35.18 -14.88
CA ASP A 363 0.95 35.32 -13.42
C ASP A 363 -0.36 35.14 -12.67
N ALA A 364 -1.47 35.61 -13.26
CA ALA A 364 -2.82 35.45 -12.73
C ALA A 364 -3.22 33.97 -12.68
N ALA A 365 -2.96 33.22 -13.77
CA ALA A 365 -3.18 31.78 -13.85
C ALA A 365 -2.31 31.01 -12.85
N ALA A 366 -1.02 31.36 -12.75
CA ALA A 366 -0.10 30.75 -11.80
C ALA A 366 -0.55 30.98 -10.35
N LYS A 367 -0.98 32.21 -10.01
CA LYS A 367 -1.48 32.55 -8.68
C LYS A 367 -2.80 31.84 -8.36
N LEU A 368 -3.72 31.77 -9.32
CA LEU A 368 -4.96 31.01 -9.16
C LEU A 368 -4.65 29.53 -8.90
N GLY A 369 -3.88 28.89 -9.77
CA GLY A 369 -3.50 27.48 -9.64
C GLY A 369 -2.80 27.21 -8.31
N ALA A 370 -1.90 28.11 -7.88
CA ALA A 370 -1.23 27.99 -6.60
C ALA A 370 -2.20 28.00 -5.41
N ARG A 371 -3.26 28.82 -5.49
CA ARG A 371 -4.29 28.89 -4.45
C ARG A 371 -5.25 27.71 -4.49
N LEU A 372 -5.58 27.17 -5.67
CA LEU A 372 -6.39 25.95 -5.80
C LEU A 372 -5.65 24.74 -5.21
N MET A 373 -4.35 24.59 -5.52
CA MET A 373 -3.54 23.49 -5.04
C MET A 373 -3.07 23.67 -3.58
N GLY A 374 -2.90 24.91 -3.13
CA GLY A 374 -2.22 25.26 -1.88
C GLY A 374 -0.69 25.32 -2.02
N ARG A 375 -0.15 25.10 -3.22
CA ARG A 375 1.27 25.23 -3.54
C ARG A 375 1.44 25.79 -4.94
N TRP A 376 2.48 26.57 -5.15
CA TRP A 376 2.98 26.88 -6.49
C TRP A 376 3.49 25.61 -7.19
N LYS A 377 3.56 25.62 -8.53
CA LYS A 377 4.01 24.46 -9.32
C LYS A 377 5.38 23.92 -8.86
N ASN A 378 6.31 24.82 -8.49
CA ASN A 378 7.63 24.43 -7.97
C ASN A 378 7.62 23.75 -6.57
N GLY A 379 6.47 23.72 -5.88
CA GLY A 379 6.27 23.13 -4.56
C GLY A 379 6.22 24.13 -3.40
N THR A 380 6.47 25.42 -3.63
CA THR A 380 6.38 26.47 -2.60
C THR A 380 4.97 26.49 -2.00
N PRO A 381 4.80 26.32 -0.67
CA PRO A 381 3.47 26.38 -0.07
C PRO A 381 2.96 27.82 0.01
N VAL A 382 1.73 28.06 -0.43
CA VAL A 382 1.13 29.42 -0.45
C VAL A 382 0.99 30.01 0.96
N VAL A 383 0.92 29.15 1.98
CA VAL A 383 0.93 29.58 3.38
C VAL A 383 2.27 30.21 3.80
N LEU A 384 3.38 29.97 3.10
CA LEU A 384 4.68 30.60 3.37
C LEU A 384 4.96 31.74 2.39
N SER A 385 4.61 31.56 1.12
CA SER A 385 4.72 32.60 0.08
C SER A 385 3.39 32.71 -0.69
N PRO A 386 2.45 33.56 -0.24
CA PRO A 386 1.10 33.61 -0.79
C PRO A 386 1.00 34.34 -2.13
N ASP A 387 1.98 35.19 -2.44
CA ASP A 387 1.91 36.09 -3.58
C ASP A 387 2.79 35.69 -4.77
N ASN A 388 3.86 34.92 -4.53
CA ASN A 388 4.79 34.47 -5.56
C ASN A 388 5.34 33.08 -5.21
N ASP A 389 5.87 32.36 -6.19
CA ASP A 389 6.71 31.20 -5.93
C ASP A 389 8.03 31.62 -5.26
N ALA A 390 8.69 30.69 -4.58
CA ALA A 390 9.90 30.97 -3.81
C ALA A 390 10.88 29.79 -3.94
N PRO A 391 11.73 29.76 -4.98
CA PRO A 391 12.67 28.67 -5.23
C PRO A 391 13.55 28.30 -4.03
N GLU A 392 13.91 29.26 -3.18
CA GLU A 392 14.67 29.06 -1.96
C GLU A 392 13.88 28.35 -0.85
N ILE A 393 12.54 28.44 -0.86
CA ILE A 393 11.66 27.63 0.01
C ILE A 393 11.42 26.26 -0.62
N ALA A 394 11.12 26.22 -1.92
CA ALA A 394 10.88 24.98 -2.64
C ALA A 394 12.09 24.05 -2.58
N GLY A 395 13.30 24.59 -2.74
CA GLY A 395 14.55 23.84 -2.72
C GLY A 395 15.02 23.39 -1.33
N ASP A 396 14.43 23.89 -0.24
CA ASP A 396 14.89 23.64 1.13
C ASP A 396 14.01 22.59 1.84
N PRO A 397 14.52 21.37 2.09
CA PRO A 397 13.77 20.32 2.77
C PRO A 397 13.34 20.67 4.21
N ALA A 398 14.02 21.60 4.88
CA ALA A 398 13.67 22.07 6.22
C ALA A 398 12.50 23.09 6.21
N ARG A 399 12.17 23.67 5.05
CA ARG A 399 11.16 24.74 4.93
C ARG A 399 9.97 24.35 4.06
N VAL A 400 10.17 23.61 2.97
CA VAL A 400 9.13 23.33 1.95
C VAL A 400 7.85 22.69 2.52
N ASN A 401 7.97 21.96 3.64
CA ASN A 401 6.85 21.30 4.29
C ASN A 401 6.63 21.74 5.76
N ASN A 402 7.46 22.64 6.27
CA ASN A 402 7.48 23.02 7.69
C ASN A 402 6.57 24.22 7.95
N PHE A 403 5.27 23.96 8.03
CA PHE A 403 4.26 24.98 8.33
C PHE A 403 3.03 24.35 8.99
N GLU A 404 2.22 25.22 9.57
CA GLU A 404 0.88 24.91 10.04
C GLU A 404 -0.08 25.96 9.44
N PHE A 405 -1.37 25.68 9.43
CA PHE A 405 -2.36 26.67 9.01
C PHE A 405 -2.71 27.60 10.18
N ASP A 406 -3.03 28.85 9.88
CA ASP A 406 -3.50 29.76 10.92
C ASP A 406 -4.95 29.42 11.30
N LYS A 407 -5.16 28.93 12.52
CA LYS A 407 -6.49 28.60 13.07
C LYS A 407 -7.39 29.82 13.23
N THR A 408 -6.78 31.00 13.36
CA THR A 408 -7.47 32.28 13.52
C THR A 408 -7.74 32.99 12.20
N ASP A 409 -7.23 32.44 11.09
CA ASP A 409 -7.50 33.00 9.76
C ASP A 409 -9.01 32.91 9.48
N THR A 410 -9.67 34.06 9.42
CA THR A 410 -11.08 34.16 9.03
C THR A 410 -11.26 34.55 7.57
N ASN A 411 -10.18 34.91 6.89
CA ASN A 411 -10.20 35.63 5.62
C ASN A 411 -9.44 34.91 4.51
N GLN A 412 -8.93 33.70 4.74
CA GLN A 412 -8.32 32.83 3.72
C GLN A 412 -7.18 33.52 2.94
N LYS A 413 -6.52 34.50 3.56
CA LYS A 413 -5.61 35.42 2.84
C LYS A 413 -4.43 34.67 2.25
N ARG A 414 -3.83 33.77 3.05
CA ARG A 414 -2.63 33.03 2.65
C ARG A 414 -2.96 31.75 1.89
N CYS A 415 -3.93 30.97 2.38
CA CYS A 415 -4.32 29.69 1.80
C CYS A 415 -5.83 29.49 1.92
N PRO A 416 -6.57 29.25 0.82
CA PRO A 416 -7.98 28.88 0.90
C PRO A 416 -8.21 27.64 1.77
N PHE A 417 -9.33 27.60 2.49
CA PHE A 417 -9.69 26.44 3.31
C PHE A 417 -9.90 25.18 2.46
N ALA A 418 -10.44 25.34 1.26
CA ALA A 418 -10.70 24.27 0.32
C ALA A 418 -9.53 23.97 -0.63
N ALA A 419 -8.36 24.60 -0.45
CA ALA A 419 -7.18 24.27 -1.26
C ALA A 419 -6.81 22.79 -1.13
N HIS A 420 -6.37 22.16 -2.24
CA HIS A 420 -6.16 20.72 -2.31
C HIS A 420 -5.24 20.17 -1.20
N MET A 421 -4.09 20.83 -0.99
CA MET A 421 -3.16 20.48 0.10
C MET A 421 -3.80 20.58 1.50
N ARG A 422 -4.70 21.53 1.72
CA ARG A 422 -5.33 21.80 3.03
C ARG A 422 -6.51 20.87 3.29
N LYS A 423 -7.24 20.48 2.24
CA LYS A 423 -8.26 19.43 2.30
C LYS A 423 -7.65 18.05 2.53
N SER A 424 -6.58 17.73 1.80
CA SER A 424 -5.91 16.42 1.86
C SER A 424 -5.13 16.17 3.16
N ASN A 425 -4.56 17.23 3.74
CA ASN A 425 -3.94 17.20 5.06
C ASN A 425 -4.27 18.52 5.77
N PRO A 426 -5.34 18.55 6.59
CA PRO A 426 -5.77 19.75 7.32
C PRO A 426 -4.77 20.20 8.39
N ARG A 427 -3.75 19.40 8.71
CA ARG A 427 -2.77 19.67 9.77
C ARG A 427 -3.47 20.14 11.05
N ASN A 428 -3.07 21.28 11.59
CA ASN A 428 -3.69 21.86 12.75
C ASN A 428 -5.12 22.42 12.55
N ASP A 429 -5.76 22.40 11.36
CA ASP A 429 -7.19 22.74 11.27
C ASP A 429 -8.09 21.75 12.04
N ILE A 430 -7.59 20.55 12.33
CA ILE A 430 -8.26 19.55 13.17
C ILE A 430 -7.34 19.08 14.30
N ASP A 431 -7.88 18.26 15.21
CA ASP A 431 -7.10 17.64 16.27
C ASP A 431 -6.01 16.71 15.68
N PRO A 432 -4.75 16.79 16.14
CA PRO A 432 -3.66 15.95 15.62
C PRO A 432 -3.88 14.45 15.79
N ASN A 433 -4.58 14.00 16.85
CA ASN A 433 -4.85 12.57 17.04
C ASN A 433 -5.95 12.10 16.09
N GLU A 434 -6.95 12.93 15.81
CA GLU A 434 -7.94 12.64 14.77
C GLU A 434 -7.30 12.62 13.38
N LEU A 435 -6.44 13.60 13.05
CA LEU A 435 -5.71 13.63 11.77
C LEU A 435 -4.94 12.33 11.50
N LYS A 436 -4.21 11.81 12.50
CA LYS A 436 -3.35 10.63 12.34
C LYS A 436 -4.11 9.40 11.85
N LYS A 437 -5.38 9.24 12.21
CA LYS A 437 -6.23 8.11 11.81
C LYS A 437 -6.50 8.06 10.31
N HIS A 438 -6.41 9.23 9.66
CA HIS A 438 -6.79 9.42 8.27
C HIS A 438 -5.59 9.54 7.33
N LEU A 439 -4.36 9.59 7.87
CA LEU A 439 -3.17 9.75 7.04
C LEU A 439 -2.90 8.49 6.21
N ILE A 440 -2.68 8.72 4.91
CA ILE A 440 -2.36 7.69 3.93
C ILE A 440 -0.93 7.90 3.41
N ARG A 441 -0.27 6.81 3.00
CA ARG A 441 1.01 6.90 2.28
C ARG A 441 0.79 6.71 0.79
N ARG A 442 1.23 7.66 -0.02
CA ARG A 442 1.01 7.68 -1.47
C ARG A 442 2.24 7.25 -2.25
N HIS A 443 2.04 6.31 -3.17
CA HIS A 443 3.05 5.79 -4.09
C HIS A 443 2.56 5.93 -5.54
N ASN A 444 2.09 7.13 -5.88
CA ASN A 444 1.50 7.42 -7.19
C ASN A 444 2.54 7.41 -8.31
N MET A 445 2.09 7.22 -9.55
CA MET A 445 2.92 7.33 -10.76
C MET A 445 2.12 7.98 -11.90
N PRO A 446 2.65 8.99 -12.60
CA PRO A 446 2.02 9.50 -13.81
C PRO A 446 1.96 8.45 -14.93
N TYR A 447 1.06 8.63 -15.89
CA TYR A 447 0.98 7.83 -17.11
C TYR A 447 0.55 8.68 -18.29
N GLY A 448 0.82 8.20 -19.50
CA GLY A 448 0.38 8.81 -20.75
C GLY A 448 1.35 9.87 -21.28
N PRO A 449 1.10 10.37 -22.49
CA PRO A 449 1.96 11.34 -23.15
C PRO A 449 1.82 12.74 -22.54
N GLU A 450 2.79 13.61 -22.82
CA GLU A 450 2.65 15.04 -22.58
C GLU A 450 1.53 15.65 -23.44
N VAL A 451 1.08 16.85 -23.09
CA VAL A 451 0.07 17.59 -23.87
C VAL A 451 0.68 18.08 -25.18
N SER A 452 0.03 17.74 -26.29
CA SER A 452 0.38 18.22 -27.63
C SER A 452 -0.10 19.65 -27.89
N ASP A 453 0.45 20.33 -28.91
CA ASP A 453 -0.02 21.67 -29.29
C ASP A 453 -1.48 21.66 -29.77
N GLU A 454 -1.91 20.60 -30.46
CA GLU A 454 -3.30 20.42 -30.89
C GLU A 454 -4.27 20.32 -29.70
N GLU A 455 -3.88 19.61 -28.63
CA GLU A 455 -4.71 19.50 -27.43
C GLU A 455 -4.80 20.81 -26.64
N ARG A 456 -3.76 21.65 -26.66
CA ARG A 456 -3.82 22.99 -26.04
C ARG A 456 -4.87 23.88 -26.69
N GLU A 457 -5.15 23.67 -27.98
CA GLU A 457 -6.13 24.45 -28.73
C GLU A 457 -7.53 23.83 -28.68
N ASN A 458 -7.63 22.49 -28.67
CA ASN A 458 -8.89 21.78 -28.90
C ASN A 458 -9.41 20.98 -27.69
N GLY A 459 -8.67 20.95 -26.58
CA GLY A 459 -8.98 20.14 -25.41
C GLY A 459 -8.31 18.76 -25.44
N THR A 460 -8.48 18.00 -24.36
CA THR A 460 -7.85 16.68 -24.20
C THR A 460 -8.33 15.69 -25.26
N SER A 461 -7.39 15.01 -25.93
CA SER A 461 -7.68 13.92 -26.88
C SER A 461 -6.97 12.61 -26.53
N GLU A 462 -5.87 12.68 -25.76
CA GLU A 462 -5.09 11.52 -25.33
C GLU A 462 -5.27 11.23 -23.82
N ASP A 463 -5.27 9.94 -23.48
CA ASP A 463 -5.34 9.48 -22.09
C ASP A 463 -4.01 9.74 -21.36
N ARG A 464 -4.05 10.60 -20.34
CA ARG A 464 -2.92 10.89 -19.46
C ARG A 464 -3.40 11.14 -18.05
N GLY A 465 -2.55 10.91 -17.08
CA GLY A 465 -2.92 11.27 -15.73
C GLY A 465 -2.07 10.62 -14.67
N LEU A 466 -2.71 10.35 -13.54
CA LEU A 466 -2.04 9.85 -12.35
C LEU A 466 -2.66 8.51 -11.96
N HIS A 467 -1.83 7.47 -11.89
CA HIS A 467 -2.23 6.27 -11.18
C HIS A 467 -1.95 6.49 -9.69
N LEU A 468 -3.02 6.67 -8.92
CA LEU A 468 -2.94 6.86 -7.48
C LEU A 468 -2.84 5.50 -6.79
N CYS A 469 -1.94 5.39 -5.83
CA CYS A 469 -1.76 4.24 -4.96
C CYS A 469 -1.64 4.75 -3.53
N ALA A 470 -2.68 4.51 -2.71
CA ALA A 470 -2.73 4.97 -1.32
C ALA A 470 -2.78 3.79 -0.36
N TYR A 471 -1.81 3.71 0.56
CA TYR A 471 -1.69 2.69 1.59
C TYR A 471 -2.24 3.16 2.93
N GLN A 472 -2.96 2.26 3.61
CA GLN A 472 -3.55 2.45 4.93
C GLN A 472 -3.95 1.12 5.56
N SER A 473 -4.14 1.06 6.89
CA SER A 473 -4.71 -0.12 7.56
C SER A 473 -6.25 -0.21 7.45
N SER A 474 -6.92 0.90 7.09
CA SER A 474 -8.37 0.93 6.81
C SER A 474 -8.67 1.94 5.71
N ILE A 475 -9.30 1.47 4.63
CA ILE A 475 -9.79 2.30 3.53
C ILE A 475 -10.91 3.23 4.02
N GLU A 476 -11.78 2.72 4.90
CA GLU A 476 -12.86 3.51 5.50
C GLU A 476 -12.35 4.73 6.29
N ARG A 477 -11.19 4.62 6.95
CA ARG A 477 -10.56 5.73 7.68
C ARG A 477 -9.55 6.52 6.84
N GLY A 478 -8.92 5.92 5.83
CA GLY A 478 -7.93 6.54 4.96
C GLY A 478 -8.53 7.12 3.69
N PHE A 479 -8.19 6.53 2.54
CA PHE A 479 -8.58 7.01 1.20
C PHE A 479 -10.05 7.42 1.08
N ARG A 480 -10.98 6.55 1.50
CA ARG A 480 -12.41 6.81 1.35
C ARG A 480 -12.87 7.97 2.23
N TYR A 481 -12.34 8.07 3.46
CA TYR A 481 -12.65 9.17 4.36
C TYR A 481 -12.18 10.50 3.78
N ILE A 482 -10.94 10.57 3.29
CA ILE A 482 -10.40 11.78 2.67
C ILE A 482 -11.28 12.19 1.47
N GLN A 483 -11.65 11.25 0.60
CA GLN A 483 -12.50 11.56 -0.55
C GLN A 483 -13.89 12.07 -0.13
N CYS A 484 -14.61 11.31 0.69
CA CYS A 484 -16.00 11.61 1.03
C CYS A 484 -16.12 12.77 2.03
N GLU A 485 -15.37 12.70 3.13
CA GLU A 485 -15.55 13.57 4.28
C GLU A 485 -14.72 14.85 4.20
N TRP A 486 -13.67 14.89 3.36
CA TRP A 486 -12.83 16.08 3.18
C TRP A 486 -12.98 16.69 1.79
N TYR A 487 -12.61 15.97 0.72
CA TYR A 487 -12.64 16.50 -0.65
C TYR A 487 -14.07 16.85 -1.10
N ASN A 488 -15.03 15.94 -0.89
CA ASN A 488 -16.41 16.12 -1.32
C ASN A 488 -17.27 16.90 -0.32
N ASN A 489 -16.81 17.07 0.93
CA ASN A 489 -17.56 17.77 1.96
C ASN A 489 -17.35 19.29 1.90
N VAL A 490 -18.38 20.01 1.46
CA VAL A 490 -18.36 21.47 1.32
C VAL A 490 -18.14 22.24 2.63
N ASN A 491 -18.40 21.61 3.77
CA ASN A 491 -18.28 22.23 5.09
C ASN A 491 -16.96 21.89 5.80
N PHE A 492 -16.10 21.10 5.17
CA PHE A 492 -14.78 20.76 5.71
C PHE A 492 -13.70 21.74 5.21
N PRO A 493 -12.70 22.14 6.02
CA PRO A 493 -12.50 21.82 7.44
C PRO A 493 -13.55 22.44 8.37
N PRO A 494 -13.79 21.86 9.57
CA PRO A 494 -14.83 22.31 10.48
C PRO A 494 -14.51 23.68 11.11
N GLY A 495 -15.54 24.34 11.63
CA GLY A 495 -15.40 25.56 12.43
C GLY A 495 -14.92 26.79 11.67
N LYS A 496 -15.04 26.81 10.34
CA LYS A 496 -14.66 27.97 9.51
C LYS A 496 -15.80 28.99 9.41
N PRO A 497 -15.49 30.30 9.31
CA PRO A 497 -16.50 31.37 9.30
C PRO A 497 -17.29 31.46 7.99
N THR A 498 -16.88 30.71 6.97
CA THR A 498 -17.47 30.65 5.64
C THR A 498 -17.41 29.22 5.15
N THR A 499 -18.39 28.78 4.37
CA THR A 499 -18.38 27.46 3.71
C THR A 499 -17.17 27.35 2.78
N PRO A 500 -16.20 26.46 3.05
CA PRO A 500 -15.02 26.29 2.20
C PRO A 500 -15.36 25.87 0.76
N GLY A 501 -16.29 24.92 0.61
CA GLY A 501 -16.63 24.28 -0.66
C GLY A 501 -15.86 22.98 -0.90
N TRP A 502 -15.95 22.48 -2.13
CA TRP A 502 -15.26 21.26 -2.58
C TRP A 502 -13.76 21.49 -2.73
N ASP A 503 -13.00 20.41 -2.65
CA ASP A 503 -11.65 20.40 -3.20
C ASP A 503 -11.70 20.65 -4.73
N PRO A 504 -10.93 21.61 -5.26
CA PRO A 504 -11.02 22.01 -6.66
C PRO A 504 -10.42 21.00 -7.63
N ILE A 505 -9.63 20.03 -7.16
CA ILE A 505 -8.88 19.08 -7.97
C ILE A 505 -9.48 17.68 -7.85
N PHE A 506 -9.56 17.14 -6.64
CA PHE A 506 -10.04 15.78 -6.37
C PHE A 506 -11.46 15.73 -5.82
N GLY A 507 -12.06 16.86 -5.43
CA GLY A 507 -13.49 16.89 -5.14
C GLY A 507 -14.28 16.41 -6.34
N GLN A 508 -15.36 15.69 -6.12
CA GLN A 508 -16.24 15.15 -7.15
C GLN A 508 -17.70 15.46 -6.82
N THR A 509 -18.50 15.74 -7.85
CA THR A 509 -19.96 15.70 -7.76
C THR A 509 -20.53 14.48 -8.49
N GLY A 510 -19.80 13.98 -9.51
CA GLY A 510 -20.25 12.90 -10.38
C GLY A 510 -21.37 13.32 -11.34
N GLN A 511 -21.69 14.62 -11.35
CA GLN A 511 -22.85 15.22 -12.01
C GLN A 511 -22.45 16.52 -12.73
N GLU A 512 -21.15 16.69 -13.00
CA GLU A 512 -20.64 17.86 -13.73
C GLU A 512 -21.32 18.00 -15.10
N ASP A 513 -21.55 16.88 -15.80
CA ASP A 513 -22.26 16.82 -17.09
C ASP A 513 -23.76 17.17 -16.97
N GLU A 514 -24.33 17.08 -15.77
CA GLU A 514 -25.72 17.46 -15.45
C GLU A 514 -25.83 18.92 -14.97
N GLY A 515 -24.73 19.68 -15.01
CA GLY A 515 -24.69 21.08 -14.58
C GLY A 515 -24.48 21.27 -13.07
N VAL A 516 -24.12 20.22 -12.34
CA VAL A 516 -23.78 20.31 -10.91
C VAL A 516 -22.28 20.51 -10.78
N TYR A 517 -21.87 21.76 -10.62
CA TYR A 517 -20.47 22.13 -10.59
C TYR A 517 -19.91 22.22 -9.18
N ARG A 518 -18.65 21.80 -9.03
CA ARG A 518 -17.87 22.02 -7.82
C ARG A 518 -17.68 23.52 -7.62
N GLN A 519 -17.69 23.96 -6.37
CA GLN A 519 -17.52 25.35 -6.00
C GLN A 519 -16.62 25.50 -4.78
N MET A 520 -15.88 26.59 -4.68
CA MET A 520 -15.16 26.94 -3.46
C MET A 520 -15.18 28.43 -3.16
N SER A 521 -15.00 28.78 -1.89
CA SER A 521 -14.76 30.17 -1.47
C SER A 521 -13.26 30.42 -1.22
N GLY A 522 -12.90 31.69 -1.05
CA GLY A 522 -11.55 32.07 -0.59
C GLY A 522 -10.47 32.14 -1.65
N VAL A 523 -10.78 31.85 -2.92
CA VAL A 523 -9.82 31.97 -4.02
C VAL A 523 -9.34 33.41 -4.17
N ASN A 524 -10.23 34.39 -4.06
CA ASN A 524 -9.85 35.80 -4.06
C ASN A 524 -9.52 36.27 -2.63
N PRO A 525 -8.24 36.58 -2.29
CA PRO A 525 -7.88 37.03 -0.95
C PRO A 525 -8.48 38.41 -0.57
N ALA A 526 -8.88 39.22 -1.56
CA ALA A 526 -9.57 40.49 -1.32
C ALA A 526 -11.08 40.30 -1.09
N GLN A 527 -11.65 39.19 -1.57
CA GLN A 527 -13.07 38.86 -1.45
C GLN A 527 -13.24 37.40 -0.97
N PRO A 528 -12.89 37.10 0.29
CA PRO A 528 -12.77 35.71 0.75
C PRO A 528 -14.09 34.92 0.83
N LYS A 529 -15.23 35.61 0.72
CA LYS A 529 -16.58 35.01 0.65
C LYS A 529 -17.06 34.79 -0.78
N GLN A 530 -16.34 35.32 -1.79
CA GLN A 530 -16.67 35.11 -3.18
C GLN A 530 -16.58 33.62 -3.50
N VAL A 531 -17.64 33.10 -4.14
CA VAL A 531 -17.68 31.71 -4.62
C VAL A 531 -17.17 31.67 -6.05
N THR A 532 -16.30 30.70 -6.31
CA THR A 532 -15.75 30.39 -7.62
C THR A 532 -16.24 28.99 -8.02
N SER A 533 -16.81 28.86 -9.22
CA SER A 533 -17.33 27.60 -9.76
C SER A 533 -16.34 26.97 -10.74
N PHE A 534 -16.25 25.64 -10.71
CA PHE A 534 -15.43 24.84 -11.62
C PHE A 534 -16.36 24.17 -12.63
N MET A 535 -16.57 24.84 -13.76
CA MET A 535 -17.49 24.39 -14.81
C MET A 535 -16.95 23.17 -15.56
N GLU A 536 -15.62 23.01 -15.54
CA GLU A 536 -14.92 21.90 -16.16
C GLU A 536 -14.49 20.86 -15.13
N LYS A 537 -14.43 19.61 -15.60
CA LYS A 537 -13.80 18.52 -14.88
C LYS A 537 -12.30 18.56 -15.15
N PHE A 538 -11.48 18.52 -14.10
CA PHE A 538 -10.02 18.46 -14.26
C PHE A 538 -9.51 17.04 -14.08
N VAL A 539 -10.16 16.25 -13.21
CA VAL A 539 -9.79 14.87 -12.92
C VAL A 539 -10.98 13.96 -13.17
N ASP A 540 -10.78 12.96 -14.02
CA ASP A 540 -11.75 11.94 -14.37
C ASP A 540 -11.32 10.55 -13.89
N PRO A 541 -11.97 10.00 -12.85
CA PRO A 541 -11.73 8.63 -12.45
C PRO A 541 -12.21 7.63 -13.51
N ARG A 542 -11.26 6.86 -14.07
CA ARG A 542 -11.50 5.89 -15.15
C ARG A 542 -11.31 4.43 -14.71
N GLY A 543 -11.04 4.20 -13.44
CA GLY A 543 -10.91 2.85 -12.91
C GLY A 543 -10.19 2.80 -11.58
N GLY A 544 -10.23 1.64 -10.95
CA GLY A 544 -9.49 1.35 -9.73
C GLY A 544 -10.08 0.15 -9.00
N GLU A 545 -9.39 -0.30 -7.96
CA GLU A 545 -9.86 -1.35 -7.06
C GLU A 545 -9.17 -1.21 -5.70
N TYR A 546 -9.77 -1.83 -4.68
CA TYR A 546 -9.22 -1.99 -3.35
C TYR A 546 -8.55 -3.36 -3.21
N PHE A 547 -7.30 -3.37 -2.78
CA PHE A 547 -6.53 -4.59 -2.58
C PHE A 547 -6.01 -4.70 -1.16
N PHE A 548 -5.97 -5.92 -0.64
CA PHE A 548 -5.21 -6.30 0.54
C PHE A 548 -3.83 -6.78 0.09
N VAL A 549 -2.79 -6.12 0.59
CA VAL A 549 -1.37 -6.47 0.41
C VAL A 549 -0.97 -7.32 1.62
N PRO A 550 -0.92 -8.66 1.48
CA PRO A 550 -0.71 -9.54 2.62
C PRO A 550 0.73 -9.51 3.11
N SER A 551 0.95 -9.93 4.35
CA SER A 551 2.30 -10.16 4.87
C SER A 551 2.98 -11.36 4.20
N MET A 552 4.30 -11.42 4.28
CA MET A 552 5.07 -12.55 3.75
C MET A 552 4.65 -13.89 4.39
N ALA A 553 4.28 -13.88 5.68
CA ALA A 553 3.73 -15.04 6.37
C ALA A 553 2.41 -15.49 5.74
N THR A 554 1.46 -14.57 5.52
CA THR A 554 0.18 -14.88 4.88
C THR A 554 0.37 -15.39 3.46
N LEU A 555 1.28 -14.78 2.69
CA LEU A 555 1.62 -15.27 1.35
C LEU A 555 2.13 -16.71 1.39
N ARG A 556 3.00 -17.06 2.34
CA ARG A 556 3.51 -18.44 2.50
C ARG A 556 2.42 -19.41 2.91
N GLN A 557 1.64 -19.06 3.93
CA GLN A 557 0.72 -19.97 4.61
C GLN A 557 -0.62 -20.15 3.87
N HIS A 558 -1.09 -19.11 3.19
CA HIS A 558 -2.43 -19.11 2.60
C HIS A 558 -2.45 -19.00 1.08
N ILE A 559 -1.41 -18.42 0.46
CA ILE A 559 -1.35 -18.21 -1.00
C ILE A 559 -0.43 -19.24 -1.68
N ALA A 560 0.74 -19.53 -1.11
CA ALA A 560 1.68 -20.50 -1.67
C ALA A 560 1.46 -21.94 -1.18
N ALA A 561 0.89 -22.13 0.01
CA ALA A 561 0.62 -23.46 0.55
C ALA A 561 -0.48 -24.17 -0.26
N ALA A 562 -0.31 -25.47 -0.54
CA ALA A 562 -1.42 -26.28 -1.04
C ALA A 562 -2.51 -26.34 0.05
N ASP A 563 -3.77 -26.42 -0.37
CA ASP A 563 -4.85 -26.69 0.60
C ASP A 563 -4.52 -27.99 1.34
N PRO A 564 -4.76 -28.08 2.66
CA PRO A 564 -4.64 -29.34 3.36
C PRO A 564 -5.53 -30.36 2.65
N VAL A 565 -4.93 -31.40 2.08
CA VAL A 565 -5.68 -32.55 1.62
C VAL A 565 -6.29 -33.16 2.87
N PHE A 566 -7.55 -32.84 3.15
CA PHE A 566 -8.35 -33.60 4.10
C PHE A 566 -8.56 -34.98 3.47
N THR A 567 -7.58 -35.86 3.63
CA THR A 567 -7.78 -37.28 3.42
C THR A 567 -8.76 -37.69 4.50
N ALA A 568 -10.03 -37.85 4.14
CA ALA A 568 -11.01 -38.47 5.01
C ALA A 568 -10.49 -39.88 5.33
N ILE A 569 -9.84 -40.03 6.49
CA ILE A 569 -9.55 -41.34 7.06
C ILE A 569 -10.91 -41.87 7.51
N SER A 570 -11.60 -42.56 6.60
CA SER A 570 -12.73 -43.40 6.97
C SER A 570 -12.17 -44.55 7.80
N CYS A 571 -12.32 -44.44 9.12
CA CYS A 571 -12.07 -45.56 10.02
C CYS A 571 -13.30 -46.47 9.94
N GLN A 572 -13.29 -47.47 9.06
CA GLN A 572 -14.26 -48.56 9.12
C GLN A 572 -13.90 -49.44 10.32
N VAL A 573 -14.74 -49.36 11.36
CA VAL A 573 -14.73 -50.36 12.44
C VAL A 573 -15.39 -51.61 11.87
N ALA A 574 -14.59 -52.58 11.43
CA ALA A 574 -15.06 -53.92 11.17
C ALA A 574 -15.21 -54.64 12.52
N ALA A 575 -16.45 -54.92 12.91
CA ALA A 575 -16.71 -55.87 13.99
C ALA A 575 -16.29 -57.26 13.51
N GLN A 576 -15.29 -57.85 14.16
CA GLN A 576 -14.98 -59.27 14.05
C GLN A 576 -15.57 -60.00 15.26
N GLY A 577 -16.46 -60.97 14.96
CA GLY A 577 -16.76 -62.15 15.78
C GLY A 577 -17.49 -61.93 17.09
#